data_AF-A0A925AKQ1-F1
#
_entry.id   AF-A0A925AKQ1-F1
#
_cell.length_a   1.000
_cell.length_b   1.000
_cell.length_c   1.000
_cell.angle_alpha   90.00
_cell.angle_beta   90.00
_cell.angle_gamma   90.00
#
_symmetry.space_group_name_H-M   'P 1'
#
loop_
_entity.id
_entity.type
_entity.pdbx_description
1 polymer ?
#
loop_
_entity_poly.entity_id
_entity_poly.type
_entity_poly.pdbx_seq_one_letter_code
_entity_poly.pdbx_strand_id
1 'polypeptide(L)'
;MEKSSLVNWVFGPEILWLALYLVAGWLAKANAQPPHSLDNFLENLFLWVPLFVLLTFLLWYFPSVEKNWLLLRVWIVCLVGGHYVLEAGLRGHSEQGPGIGTVYIVGIGIVFFALIAGSIFVKIKF
;
A
#
# COMPACT_ATOMS: atom_id res chain seq x y z
N MET A 1 -26.15 8.66 -19.97
CA MET A 1 -25.91 8.31 -18.55
C MET A 1 -25.38 6.89 -18.54
N GLU A 2 -24.05 6.76 -18.51
CA GLU A 2 -23.40 5.45 -18.48
C GLU A 2 -23.62 4.86 -17.08
N LYS A 3 -24.20 3.65 -17.01
CA LYS A 3 -24.41 2.95 -15.73
C LYS A 3 -23.04 2.58 -15.17
N SER A 4 -22.53 3.37 -14.22
CA SER A 4 -21.38 2.94 -13.41
C SER A 4 -21.85 1.74 -12.57
N SER A 5 -21.49 0.55 -13.00
CA SER A 5 -21.76 -0.65 -12.21
C SER A 5 -20.84 -0.64 -10.99
N LEU A 6 -21.32 -1.19 -9.86
CA LEU A 6 -20.51 -1.37 -8.63
C LEU A 6 -19.15 -2.04 -8.93
N VAL A 7 -19.09 -2.87 -9.99
CA VAL A 7 -17.87 -3.52 -10.47
C VAL A 7 -16.76 -2.51 -10.83
N ASN A 8 -17.10 -1.37 -11.45
CA ASN A 8 -16.14 -0.32 -11.80
C ASN A 8 -15.60 0.44 -10.56
N TRP A 9 -16.37 0.43 -9.47
CA TRP A 9 -15.91 0.98 -8.18
C TRP A 9 -15.06 -0.02 -7.41
N VAL A 10 -15.36 -1.31 -7.54
CA VAL A 10 -14.69 -2.39 -6.82
C VAL A 10 -13.29 -2.64 -7.42
N PHE A 11 -13.12 -2.65 -8.75
CA PHE A 11 -11.79 -2.79 -9.41
C PHE A 11 -10.95 -1.50 -9.41
N GLY A 12 -10.57 -1.04 -8.22
CA GLY A 12 -9.78 0.18 -8.02
C GLY A 12 -8.57 -0.03 -7.10
N PRO A 13 -8.02 1.06 -6.53
CA PRO A 13 -6.93 0.96 -5.56
C PRO A 13 -7.31 0.11 -4.33
N GLU A 14 -8.57 0.09 -3.93
CA GLU A 14 -9.07 -0.57 -2.72
C GLU A 14 -8.76 -2.08 -2.70
N ILE A 15 -9.09 -2.82 -3.77
CA ILE A 15 -8.81 -4.26 -3.83
C ILE A 15 -7.31 -4.53 -3.80
N LEU A 16 -6.53 -3.74 -4.54
CA LEU A 16 -5.07 -3.92 -4.62
C LEU A 16 -4.46 -3.84 -3.22
N TRP A 17 -4.85 -2.82 -2.46
CA TRP A 17 -4.34 -2.60 -1.11
C TRP A 17 -4.92 -3.56 -0.09
N LEU A 18 -6.18 -3.98 -0.23
CA LEU A 18 -6.76 -5.03 0.59
C LEU A 18 -6.02 -6.36 0.39
N ALA A 19 -5.72 -6.73 -0.85
CA ALA A 19 -4.95 -7.93 -1.16
C ALA A 19 -3.53 -7.84 -0.56
N LEU A 20 -2.86 -6.70 -0.70
CA LEU A 20 -1.53 -6.47 -0.11
C LEU A 20 -1.55 -6.60 1.41
N TYR A 21 -2.58 -6.06 2.07
CA TYR A 21 -2.79 -6.19 3.51
C TYR A 21 -2.96 -7.65 3.94
N LEU A 22 -3.80 -8.42 3.23
CA LEU A 22 -4.01 -9.83 3.52
C LEU A 22 -2.71 -10.64 3.34
N VAL A 23 -1.93 -10.36 2.30
CA VAL A 23 -0.63 -11.00 2.07
C VAL A 23 0.34 -10.66 3.20
N ALA A 24 0.47 -9.39 3.58
CA ALA A 24 1.36 -8.97 4.66
C ALA A 24 0.96 -9.62 6.00
N GLY A 25 -0.33 -9.66 6.33
CA GLY A 25 -0.83 -10.33 7.52
C GLY A 25 -0.58 -11.85 7.51
N TRP A 26 -0.69 -12.49 6.34
CA TRP A 26 -0.38 -13.91 6.20
C TRP A 26 1.11 -14.21 6.38
N LEU A 27 1.98 -13.39 5.78
CA LEU A 27 3.44 -13.49 5.94
C LEU A 27 3.86 -13.24 7.39
N ALA A 28 3.30 -12.23 8.04
CA ALA A 28 3.52 -11.96 9.45
C ALA A 28 3.14 -13.15 10.32
N LYS A 29 1.98 -13.77 10.06
CA LYS A 29 1.53 -14.97 10.77
C LYS A 29 2.43 -16.17 10.50
N ALA A 30 2.91 -16.34 9.26
CA ALA A 30 3.84 -17.41 8.91
C ALA A 30 5.21 -17.25 9.59
N ASN A 31 5.64 -16.00 9.83
CA ASN A 31 6.90 -15.69 10.49
C ASN A 31 6.85 -15.79 12.02
N ALA A 32 5.66 -15.98 12.62
CA ALA A 32 5.49 -16.03 14.07
C ALA A 32 6.19 -17.22 14.73
N GLN A 33 6.54 -18.26 13.97
CA GLN A 33 7.26 -19.44 14.47
C GLN A 33 8.69 -19.47 13.90
N PRO A 34 9.67 -19.97 14.69
CA PRO A 34 11.01 -20.24 14.17
C PRO A 34 10.95 -21.11 12.90
N PRO A 35 11.73 -20.80 11.86
CA PRO A 35 13.01 -20.07 11.92
C PRO A 35 12.99 -18.55 11.63
N HIS A 36 11.86 -17.83 11.74
CA HIS A 36 11.79 -16.36 11.51
C HIS A 36 12.42 -15.89 10.18
N SER A 37 12.35 -16.72 9.14
CA SER A 37 13.05 -16.48 7.88
C SER A 37 12.57 -15.25 7.10
N LEU A 38 11.46 -14.63 7.52
CA LEU A 38 10.87 -13.47 6.85
C LEU A 38 11.17 -12.15 7.56
N ASP A 39 11.94 -12.12 8.65
CA ASP A 39 12.24 -10.88 9.38
C ASP A 39 12.80 -9.79 8.47
N ASN A 40 13.84 -10.10 7.68
CA ASN A 40 14.40 -9.16 6.72
C ASN A 40 13.37 -8.66 5.70
N PHE A 41 12.44 -9.51 5.27
CA PHE A 41 11.40 -9.11 4.33
C PHE A 41 10.38 -8.17 4.98
N LEU A 42 9.93 -8.51 6.20
CA LEU A 42 8.98 -7.74 6.98
C LEU A 42 9.56 -6.38 7.37
N GLU A 43 10.83 -6.33 7.77
CA GLU A 43 11.54 -5.08 8.05
C GLU A 43 11.56 -4.21 6.78
N ASN A 44 11.94 -4.77 5.62
CA ASN A 44 12.01 -4.03 4.35
C ASN A 44 10.65 -3.59 3.77
N LEU A 45 9.51 -3.88 4.41
CA LEU A 45 8.20 -3.39 3.96
C LEU A 45 8.15 -1.86 3.87
N PHE A 46 8.94 -1.13 4.65
CA PHE A 46 9.03 0.34 4.53
C PHE A 46 9.50 0.82 3.14
N LEU A 47 10.20 -0.02 2.37
CA LEU A 47 10.59 0.27 0.99
C LEU A 47 9.57 -0.27 -0.02
N TRP A 48 9.02 -1.46 0.25
CA TRP A 48 8.05 -2.11 -0.65
C TRP A 48 6.72 -1.36 -0.70
N VAL A 49 6.21 -0.90 0.44
CA VAL A 49 4.90 -0.23 0.52
C VAL A 49 4.86 1.06 -0.33
N PRO A 50 5.85 1.98 -0.24
CA PRO A 50 5.91 3.12 -1.16
C PRO A 50 6.05 2.73 -2.63
N LEU A 51 6.72 1.63 -2.96
CA LEU A 51 6.77 1.14 -4.34
C LEU A 51 5.37 0.75 -4.83
N PHE A 52 4.57 0.07 -3.99
CA PHE A 52 3.18 -0.24 -4.30
C PHE A 52 2.30 1.00 -4.45
N VAL A 53 2.58 2.09 -3.73
CA VAL A 53 1.92 3.39 -3.97
C VAL A 53 2.18 3.86 -5.39
N LEU A 54 3.43 3.86 -5.84
CA LEU A 54 3.78 4.28 -7.20
C LEU A 54 3.11 3.39 -8.25
N LEU A 55 3.07 2.07 -8.01
CA LEU A 55 2.36 1.13 -8.88
C LEU A 55 0.85 1.39 -8.91
N THR A 56 0.26 1.89 -7.82
CA THR A 56 -1.16 2.24 -7.77
C THR A 56 -1.49 3.37 -8.76
N PHE A 57 -0.56 4.28 -9.03
CA PHE A 57 -0.76 5.32 -10.06
C PHE A 57 -0.80 4.77 -11.49
N LEU A 58 -0.40 3.51 -11.73
CA LEU A 58 -0.58 2.88 -13.04
C LEU A 58 -2.06 2.70 -13.41
N LEU A 59 -2.97 2.78 -12.44
CA LEU A 59 -4.42 2.74 -12.67
C LEU A 59 -4.91 3.80 -13.66
N TRP A 60 -4.21 4.94 -13.81
CA TRP A 60 -4.57 5.97 -14.80
C TRP A 60 -4.42 5.53 -16.27
N TYR A 61 -3.59 4.51 -16.52
CA TYR A 61 -3.40 3.94 -17.86
C TYR A 61 -4.52 2.96 -18.24
N PHE A 62 -5.30 2.47 -17.28
CA PHE A 62 -6.36 1.51 -17.56
C PHE A 62 -7.66 2.24 -17.92
N PRO A 63 -8.20 2.04 -19.14
CA PRO A 63 -9.39 2.77 -19.60
C PRO A 63 -10.66 2.37 -18.82
N SER A 64 -10.68 1.16 -18.24
CA SER A 64 -11.82 0.66 -17.47
C SER A 64 -11.91 1.22 -16.04
N VAL A 65 -10.89 1.95 -15.58
CA VAL A 65 -10.87 2.54 -14.23
C VAL A 65 -11.53 3.91 -14.27
N GLU A 66 -12.53 4.10 -13.41
CA GLU A 66 -13.19 5.39 -13.23
C GLU A 66 -12.20 6.45 -12.72
N LYS A 67 -11.98 7.50 -13.50
CA LYS A 67 -11.00 8.55 -13.17
C LYS A 67 -11.59 9.63 -12.26
N ASN A 68 -12.92 9.77 -12.22
CA ASN A 68 -13.57 10.69 -11.30
C ASN A 68 -13.22 10.30 -9.86
N TRP A 69 -12.66 11.25 -9.11
CA TRP A 69 -12.20 11.07 -7.71
C TRP A 69 -11.10 10.01 -7.51
N LEU A 70 -10.52 9.44 -8.57
CA LEU A 70 -9.48 8.40 -8.46
C LEU A 70 -8.28 8.89 -7.65
N LEU A 71 -7.87 10.15 -7.83
CA LEU A 71 -6.76 10.73 -7.06
C LEU A 71 -7.05 10.72 -5.56
N LEU A 72 -8.23 11.18 -5.14
CA LEU A 72 -8.59 11.18 -3.73
C LEU A 72 -8.66 9.75 -3.16
N ARG A 73 -9.25 8.82 -3.93
CA ARG A 73 -9.32 7.41 -3.55
C ARG A 73 -7.92 6.83 -3.35
N VAL A 74 -7.00 7.07 -4.27
CA VAL A 74 -5.59 6.63 -4.14
C VAL A 74 -4.94 7.21 -2.90
N TRP A 75 -5.15 8.48 -2.59
CA TRP A 75 -4.63 9.08 -1.35
C TRP A 75 -5.15 8.37 -0.10
N ILE A 76 -6.47 8.23 0.03
CA ILE A 76 -7.10 7.62 1.21
C ILE A 76 -6.66 6.16 1.32
N VAL A 77 -6.76 5.40 0.23
CA VAL A 77 -6.49 3.96 0.22
C VAL A 77 -5.02 3.67 0.45
N CYS A 78 -4.10 4.41 -0.16
CA CYS A 78 -2.66 4.19 0.05
C CYS A 78 -2.21 4.59 1.45
N LEU A 79 -2.80 5.62 2.06
CA LEU A 79 -2.46 5.99 3.45
C LEU A 79 -3.00 4.96 4.44
N VAL A 80 -4.29 4.62 4.32
CA VAL A 80 -4.94 3.66 5.22
C VAL A 80 -4.37 2.25 5.00
N GLY A 81 -4.25 1.83 3.74
CA GLY A 81 -3.65 0.57 3.35
C GLY A 81 -2.17 0.51 3.71
N GLY A 82 -1.41 1.57 3.47
CA GLY A 82 -0.01 1.68 3.86
C GLY A 82 0.20 1.52 5.36
N HIS A 83 -0.63 2.20 6.16
CA HIS A 83 -0.65 2.03 7.61
C HIS A 83 -0.89 0.57 8.00
N TYR A 84 -1.97 -0.05 7.53
CA TYR A 84 -2.32 -1.42 7.93
C TYR A 84 -1.36 -2.48 7.40
N VAL A 85 -0.81 -2.32 6.20
CA VAL A 85 0.20 -3.24 5.64
C VAL A 85 1.48 -3.17 6.45
N LEU A 86 1.98 -1.96 6.74
CA LEU A 86 3.18 -1.78 7.55
C LEU A 86 2.95 -2.30 8.98
N GLU A 87 1.83 -1.94 9.60
CA GLU A 87 1.51 -2.40 10.95
C GLU A 87 1.39 -3.93 11.03
N ALA A 88 0.62 -4.55 10.13
CA ALA A 88 0.44 -6.00 10.12
C ALA A 88 1.75 -6.75 9.85
N GLY A 89 2.53 -6.27 8.88
CA GLY A 89 3.82 -6.86 8.53
C GLY A 89 4.84 -6.74 9.66
N LEU A 90 5.03 -5.54 10.19
CA LEU A 90 6.02 -5.26 11.23
C LEU A 90 5.67 -5.93 12.57
N ARG A 91 4.39 -6.16 12.87
CA ARG A 91 3.97 -7.00 14.00
C ARG A 91 4.44 -8.45 13.91
N GLY A 92 4.70 -8.94 12.69
CA GLY A 92 5.23 -10.28 12.47
C GLY A 92 6.75 -10.38 12.62
N HIS A 93 7.46 -9.27 12.80
CA HIS A 93 8.90 -9.26 13.02
C HIS A 93 9.22 -9.85 14.40
N SER A 94 10.23 -10.73 14.48
CA SER A 94 10.55 -11.43 15.73
C SER A 94 11.03 -10.48 16.84
N GLU A 95 11.85 -9.49 16.49
CA GLU A 95 12.38 -8.49 17.42
C GLU A 95 11.50 -7.24 17.44
N GLN A 96 10.69 -7.10 18.49
CA GLN A 96 9.86 -5.92 18.72
C GLN A 96 10.63 -4.92 19.59
N GLY A 97 11.08 -3.81 19.00
CA GLY A 97 11.83 -2.77 19.69
C GLY A 97 11.67 -1.39 19.04
N PRO A 98 12.34 -0.35 19.55
CA PRO A 98 12.23 1.01 19.03
C PRO A 98 12.54 1.14 17.53
N GLY A 99 13.43 0.30 17.00
CA GLY A 99 13.79 0.27 15.58
C GLY A 99 12.60 0.00 14.66
N ILE A 100 11.71 -0.93 15.03
CA ILE A 100 10.51 -1.24 14.26
C ILE A 100 9.54 -0.05 14.19
N GLY A 101 9.41 0.70 15.30
CA GLY A 101 8.66 1.95 15.32
C GLY A 101 9.26 2.99 14.35
N THR A 102 10.58 3.10 14.29
CA THR A 102 11.27 3.97 13.32
C THR A 102 11.02 3.51 11.88
N VAL A 103 11.12 2.21 11.60
CA VAL A 103 10.83 1.63 10.27
C VAL A 103 9.41 1.96 9.82
N TYR A 104 8.43 1.84 10.72
CA TYR A 104 7.05 2.25 10.45
C TYR A 104 6.94 3.75 10.10
N ILE A 105 7.52 4.63 10.92
CA ILE A 105 7.47 6.09 10.72
C ILE A 105 8.13 6.48 9.38
N VAL A 106 9.29 5.91 9.10
CA VAL A 106 10.00 6.13 7.82
C VAL A 106 9.15 5.62 6.66
N GLY A 107 8.60 4.41 6.76
CA GLY A 107 7.75 3.82 5.72
C GLY A 107 6.53 4.68 5.38
N ILE A 108 5.76 5.10 6.39
CA ILE A 108 4.57 5.95 6.15
C ILE A 108 4.96 7.35 5.65
N GLY A 109 6.11 7.88 6.09
CA GLY A 109 6.68 9.12 5.57
C GLY A 109 6.99 9.02 4.07
N ILE A 110 7.67 7.96 3.65
CA ILE A 110 7.98 7.72 2.22
C ILE A 110 6.69 7.48 1.42
N VAL A 111 5.68 6.78 1.97
CA VAL A 111 4.35 6.65 1.34
C VAL A 111 3.75 8.01 1.03
N PHE A 112 3.80 8.94 1.98
CA PHE A 112 3.28 10.29 1.80
C PHE A 112 4.04 11.05 0.69
N PHE A 113 5.36 10.97 0.65
CA PHE A 113 6.15 11.57 -0.44
C PHE A 113 5.88 10.93 -1.80
N ALA A 114 5.73 9.60 -1.85
CA ALA A 114 5.39 8.87 -3.06
C ALA A 114 4.01 9.28 -3.60
N LEU A 115 3.03 9.53 -2.71
CA LEU A 115 1.72 10.05 -3.06
C LEU A 115 1.81 11.45 -3.67
N ILE A 116 2.62 12.35 -3.10
CA ILE A 116 2.86 13.68 -3.67
C ILE A 116 3.48 13.57 -5.07
N ALA A 117 4.56 12.81 -5.20
CA ALA A 117 5.27 12.64 -6.47
C ALA A 117 4.36 12.07 -7.56
N GLY A 118 3.62 11.00 -7.23
CA GLY A 118 2.65 10.40 -8.14
C GLY A 118 1.51 11.35 -8.51
N SER A 119 1.02 12.16 -7.55
CA SER A 119 -0.02 13.17 -7.80
C SER A 119 0.43 14.23 -8.79
N ILE A 120 1.65 14.74 -8.63
CA ILE A 120 2.26 15.70 -9.56
C ILE A 120 2.37 15.07 -10.95
N PHE A 121 2.89 13.83 -11.04
CA PHE A 121 3.03 13.13 -12.31
C PHE A 121 1.70 12.97 -13.05
N VAL A 122 0.65 12.47 -12.39
CA VAL A 122 -0.64 12.27 -13.06
C VAL A 122 -1.28 13.59 -13.47
N LYS A 123 -1.12 14.66 -12.68
CA LYS A 123 -1.63 16.01 -13.02
C LYS A 123 -0.92 16.65 -14.20
N ILE A 124 0.34 16.30 -14.47
CA ILE A 124 1.07 16.78 -15.63
C ILE A 124 0.71 15.96 -16.88
N LYS A 125 0.49 14.65 -16.72
CA LYS A 125 0.34 13.73 -17.84
C LYS A 125 -1.11 13.53 -18.32
N PHE A 126 -2.10 13.64 -17.44
CA PHE A 126 -3.51 13.34 -17.68
C PHE A 126 -4.42 14.49 -17.22
#